data_AF-A0A7X6UMA7-F1
#
_entry.id   AF-A0A7X6UMA7-F1
#
_cell.length_a   1.000
_cell.length_b   1.000
_cell.length_c   1.000
_cell.angle_alpha   90.00
_cell.angle_beta   90.00
_cell.angle_gamma   90.00
#
_symmetry.space_group_name_H-M   'P 1'
#
loop_
_entity.id
_entity.type
_entity.pdbx_description
1 polymer ?
#
loop_
_entity_poly.entity_id
_entity_poly.type
_entity_poly.pdbx_seq_one_letter_code
_entity_poly.pdbx_strand_id
1 'polypeptide(L)'
;MKTTLNLAGTWNLVSSDTTKKINVPANIPGETHSALFAAGVIEDPYWAKNELDVLWVGRTDWTFSRDFEIDKDFLNRKSVYLICERLDTVCEIFINGRSVGNSENMFLRFKADIKQFLAVGTNNIEICFKAPVNEANRRADEYGTKLLAPYGDVPVPGYEPNSNFLRKTLCHSGWDWGIALVVTGIYDKIFLQSTDDVLIEYVYTDQCFENGACTLITYTEVLATTDCDTEHTVSVGDVACTQKVSLKEGMNTLISSLKIDNPNLWWPSGYGEQYLYEMKVQTGSDELNRKIGLRKLQLKYAEDEIGREFTFSVNDIDIYCKGANWIPADAMPSRQTPEVYENLIKSAADANMNMLRIWGGGQYELDVFYELCDQYGILVWQDFMFACAEYPANDRKWLDLVRKEAEHQVKRLRDYACLALWCG
;
A
#
# COMPACT_ATOMS: atom_id res chain seq x y z
N MET A 1 24.23 10.12 5.18
CA MET A 1 23.39 8.91 5.10
C MET A 1 22.07 9.26 5.72
N LYS A 2 20.97 8.92 5.06
CA LYS A 2 19.63 9.03 5.66
C LYS A 2 19.60 8.33 7.01
N THR A 3 18.84 8.87 7.96
CA THR A 3 18.57 8.21 9.24
C THR A 3 17.07 8.04 9.40
N THR A 4 16.65 6.83 9.77
CA THR A 4 15.24 6.48 9.96
C THR A 4 14.94 6.26 11.43
N LEU A 5 13.86 6.87 11.93
CA LEU A 5 13.29 6.62 13.25
C LEU A 5 11.94 5.94 13.08
N ASN A 6 11.83 4.67 13.47
CA ASN A 6 10.58 3.93 13.42
C ASN A 6 9.63 4.38 14.54
N LEU A 7 8.36 4.67 14.20
CA LEU A 7 7.32 5.04 15.16
C LEU A 7 6.34 3.89 15.46
N ALA A 8 6.56 2.69 14.91
CA ALA A 8 5.83 1.47 15.25
C ALA A 8 6.00 1.09 16.73
N GLY A 9 5.04 0.33 17.27
CA GLY A 9 4.97 -0.10 18.67
C GLY A 9 3.67 0.33 19.34
N THR A 10 3.68 0.47 20.66
CA THR A 10 2.48 0.82 21.43
C THR A 10 2.22 2.32 21.41
N TRP A 11 1.01 2.67 20.98
CA TRP A 11 0.42 4.00 20.98
C TRP A 11 -0.75 4.02 21.96
N ASN A 12 -1.25 5.22 22.22
CA ASN A 12 -2.46 5.45 22.98
C ASN A 12 -3.65 5.67 22.04
N LEU A 13 -4.77 4.98 22.26
CA LEU A 13 -6.00 5.12 21.49
C LEU A 13 -7.10 5.72 22.36
N VAL A 14 -7.62 6.86 21.93
CA VAL A 14 -8.65 7.63 22.64
C VAL A 14 -9.89 7.78 21.76
N SER A 15 -11.06 7.55 22.36
CA SER A 15 -12.34 7.84 21.71
C SER A 15 -12.72 9.31 21.89
N SER A 16 -13.27 9.92 20.85
CA SER A 16 -13.96 11.21 20.95
C SER A 16 -15.26 11.13 21.76
N ASP A 17 -15.85 9.95 21.91
CA ASP A 17 -17.06 9.73 22.70
C ASP A 17 -16.74 9.75 24.20
N THR A 18 -16.88 10.93 24.78
CA THR A 18 -16.65 11.17 26.21
C THR A 18 -17.57 10.36 27.13
N THR A 19 -18.67 9.78 26.63
CA THR A 19 -19.56 8.93 27.42
C THR A 19 -18.94 7.55 27.71
N LYS A 20 -18.13 7.03 26.79
CA LYS A 20 -17.46 5.72 26.93
C LYS A 20 -16.12 5.80 27.66
N LYS A 21 -15.48 6.98 27.71
CA LYS A 21 -14.18 7.22 28.38
C LYS A 21 -13.08 6.23 27.97
N ILE A 22 -13.05 5.86 26.69
CA ILE A 22 -12.08 4.88 26.19
C ILE A 22 -10.73 5.55 26.04
N ASN A 23 -9.74 4.98 26.72
CA ASN A 23 -8.33 5.33 26.63
C ASN A 23 -7.52 4.05 26.83
N VAL A 24 -7.07 3.43 25.74
CA VAL A 24 -6.47 2.08 25.76
C VAL A 24 -5.19 2.03 24.93
N PRO A 25 -4.25 1.11 25.23
CA PRO A 25 -3.10 0.88 24.37
C PRO A 25 -3.52 0.32 23.00
N ALA A 26 -2.84 0.75 21.93
CA ALA A 26 -3.00 0.23 20.58
C ALA A 26 -1.63 -0.06 19.96
N ASN A 27 -1.43 -1.25 19.40
CA ASN A 27 -0.19 -1.56 18.69
C ASN A 27 -0.27 -1.08 17.24
N ILE A 28 0.78 -0.42 16.77
CA ILE A 28 0.92 0.10 15.41
C ILE A 28 2.11 -0.62 14.73
N PRO A 29 1.97 -1.18 13.52
CA PRO A 29 0.75 -1.20 12.70
C PRO A 29 -0.43 -1.96 13.33
N GLY A 30 -1.64 -1.42 13.17
CA GLY A 30 -2.86 -1.96 13.77
C GLY A 30 -4.06 -1.01 13.69
N GLU A 31 -5.15 -1.41 14.32
CA GLU A 31 -6.46 -0.77 14.18
C GLU A 31 -7.31 -0.83 15.45
N THR A 32 -8.40 -0.07 15.45
CA THR A 32 -9.27 0.17 16.60
C THR A 32 -9.83 -1.11 17.25
N HIS A 33 -10.40 -2.03 16.48
CA HIS A 33 -11.05 -3.24 17.00
C HIS A 33 -10.08 -4.15 17.73
N SER A 34 -8.89 -4.37 17.17
CA SER A 34 -7.83 -5.17 17.76
C SER A 34 -7.35 -4.57 19.08
N ALA A 35 -7.20 -3.25 19.15
CA ALA A 35 -6.83 -2.54 20.39
C ALA A 35 -7.94 -2.64 21.45
N LEU A 36 -9.19 -2.44 21.05
CA LEU A 36 -10.35 -2.54 21.95
C LEU A 36 -10.56 -3.97 22.45
N PHE A 37 -10.38 -4.98 21.60
CA PHE A 37 -10.49 -6.39 21.94
C PHE A 37 -9.38 -6.79 22.92
N ALA A 38 -8.12 -6.40 22.65
CA ALA A 38 -6.99 -6.66 23.54
C ALA A 38 -7.17 -5.99 24.92
N ALA A 39 -7.86 -4.84 24.97
CA ALA A 39 -8.18 -4.14 26.21
C ALA A 39 -9.46 -4.63 26.91
N GLY A 40 -10.18 -5.61 26.34
CA GLY A 40 -11.44 -6.13 26.88
C GLY A 40 -12.62 -5.15 26.84
N VAL A 41 -12.56 -4.15 25.94
CA VAL A 41 -13.64 -3.16 25.75
C VAL A 41 -14.75 -3.70 24.84
N ILE A 42 -14.39 -4.55 23.89
CA ILE A 42 -15.33 -5.26 23.02
C ILE A 42 -15.09 -6.77 23.14
N GLU A 43 -16.15 -7.54 22.94
CA GLU A 43 -16.07 -8.99 22.77
C GLU A 43 -15.53 -9.35 21.37
N ASP A 44 -15.16 -10.61 21.15
CA ASP A 44 -14.69 -11.07 19.84
C ASP A 44 -15.79 -10.85 18.78
N PRO A 45 -15.58 -9.99 17.77
CA PRO A 45 -16.59 -9.71 16.77
C PRO A 45 -16.95 -10.94 15.91
N TYR A 46 -16.06 -11.94 15.83
CA TYR A 46 -16.29 -13.15 15.04
C TYR A 46 -17.20 -14.16 15.74
N TRP A 47 -17.53 -13.94 17.02
CA TRP A 47 -18.39 -14.85 17.75
C TRP A 47 -19.87 -14.51 17.61
N ALA A 48 -20.66 -15.49 17.16
CA ALA A 48 -22.12 -15.45 17.08
C ALA A 48 -22.69 -14.19 16.38
N LYS A 49 -23.18 -13.20 17.14
CA LYS A 49 -23.79 -11.96 16.63
C LYS A 49 -23.07 -10.71 17.11
N ASN A 50 -21.89 -10.87 17.71
CA ASN A 50 -21.13 -9.78 18.32
C ASN A 50 -20.74 -8.68 17.32
N GLU A 51 -20.70 -9.00 16.03
CA GLU A 51 -20.65 -8.00 14.93
C GLU A 51 -21.56 -6.80 15.21
N LEU A 52 -22.83 -7.05 15.54
CA LEU A 52 -23.84 -6.00 15.69
C LEU A 52 -23.56 -5.12 16.92
N ASP A 53 -22.89 -5.67 17.92
CA ASP A 53 -22.55 -4.99 19.17
C ASP A 53 -21.32 -4.08 19.03
N VAL A 54 -20.54 -4.22 17.95
CA VAL A 54 -19.32 -3.44 17.71
C VAL A 54 -19.43 -2.41 16.58
N LEU A 55 -20.58 -2.31 15.89
CA LEU A 55 -20.80 -1.32 14.81
C LEU A 55 -20.55 0.14 15.24
N TRP A 56 -20.70 0.45 16.53
CA TRP A 56 -20.44 1.79 17.05
C TRP A 56 -18.98 2.23 16.87
N VAL A 57 -18.03 1.29 16.75
CA VAL A 57 -16.59 1.58 16.59
C VAL A 57 -16.33 2.34 15.28
N GLY A 58 -16.93 1.90 14.17
CA GLY A 58 -16.84 2.58 12.86
C GLY A 58 -17.62 3.91 12.78
N ARG A 59 -18.44 4.21 13.79
CA ARG A 59 -19.24 5.45 13.92
C ARG A 59 -18.65 6.46 14.91
N THR A 60 -17.43 6.20 15.39
CA THR A 60 -16.74 6.98 16.41
C THR A 60 -15.48 7.61 15.83
N ASP A 61 -15.22 8.90 16.10
CA ASP A 61 -13.92 9.51 15.79
C ASP A 61 -12.89 9.02 16.83
N TRP A 62 -11.68 8.73 16.36
CA TRP A 62 -10.59 8.12 17.16
C TRP A 62 -9.31 8.93 17.04
N THR A 63 -8.57 9.06 18.14
CA THR A 63 -7.23 9.66 18.15
C THR A 63 -6.21 8.62 18.57
N PHE A 64 -5.21 8.39 17.71
CA PHE A 64 -3.99 7.65 18.05
C PHE A 64 -2.91 8.66 18.44
N SER A 65 -2.26 8.49 19.59
CA SER A 65 -1.15 9.37 20.00
C SER A 65 0.03 8.61 20.59
N ARG A 66 1.23 9.20 20.47
CA ARG A 66 2.46 8.64 21.02
C ARG A 66 3.51 9.73 21.25
N ASP A 67 4.28 9.54 22.31
CA ASP A 67 5.51 10.30 22.53
C ASP A 67 6.72 9.57 21.92
N PHE A 68 7.65 10.35 21.37
CA PHE A 68 8.90 9.85 20.79
C PHE A 68 10.05 10.83 21.04
N GLU A 69 11.27 10.30 21.07
CA GLU A 69 12.46 11.08 21.35
C GLU A 69 13.19 11.45 20.06
N ILE A 70 13.65 12.71 19.99
CA ILE A 70 14.48 13.23 18.90
C ILE A 70 15.80 13.72 19.48
N ASP A 71 16.90 13.13 19.04
CA ASP A 71 18.22 13.63 19.39
C ASP A 71 18.62 14.84 18.51
N LYS A 72 19.68 15.51 18.96
CA LYS A 72 20.20 16.71 18.29
C LYS A 72 20.72 16.40 16.88
N ASP A 73 21.32 15.23 16.66
CA ASP A 73 21.94 14.88 15.39
C ASP A 73 20.90 14.58 14.31
N PHE A 74 19.79 13.96 14.68
CA PHE A 74 18.62 13.74 13.83
C PHE A 74 17.99 15.07 13.39
N LEU A 75 17.80 16.02 14.32
CA LEU A 75 17.20 17.31 14.02
C LEU A 75 18.14 18.28 13.28
N ASN A 76 19.46 18.10 13.41
CA ASN A 76 20.45 18.90 12.70
C ASN A 76 20.44 18.67 11.17
N ARG A 77 19.85 17.56 10.70
CA ARG A 77 19.72 17.27 9.26
C ARG A 77 18.87 18.31 8.54
N LYS A 78 19.11 18.57 7.25
CA LYS A 78 18.40 19.64 6.52
C LYS A 78 16.88 19.50 6.55
N SER A 79 16.35 18.30 6.31
CA SER A 79 14.91 18.00 6.30
C SER A 79 14.60 16.77 7.14
N VAL A 80 13.37 16.71 7.67
CA VAL A 80 12.84 15.56 8.42
C VAL A 80 11.43 15.28 7.94
N TYR A 81 11.23 14.16 7.25
CA TYR A 81 9.93 13.79 6.71
C TYR A 81 9.22 12.78 7.60
N LEU A 82 7.95 13.04 7.92
CA LEU A 82 7.04 12.02 8.42
C LEU A 82 6.48 11.25 7.23
N ILE A 83 6.57 9.92 7.29
CA ILE A 83 6.03 9.01 6.28
C ILE A 83 5.08 8.04 6.97
N CYS A 84 3.84 8.00 6.49
CA CYS A 84 2.84 7.01 6.89
C CYS A 84 2.41 6.26 5.62
N GLU A 85 2.74 4.98 5.52
CA GLU A 85 2.46 4.19 4.30
C GLU A 85 0.96 3.91 4.12
N ARG A 86 0.20 3.78 5.22
CA ARG A 86 -1.23 3.46 5.15
C ARG A 86 -2.01 4.01 6.35
N LEU A 87 -2.83 5.05 6.13
CA LEU A 87 -3.74 5.65 7.12
C LEU A 87 -5.19 5.39 6.69
N ASP A 88 -5.94 4.59 7.45
CA ASP A 88 -7.35 4.27 7.15
C ASP A 88 -8.29 5.14 8.02
N THR A 89 -8.97 6.16 7.51
CA THR A 89 -8.80 6.78 6.18
C THR A 89 -8.72 8.30 6.30
N VAL A 90 -9.82 8.94 6.68
CA VAL A 90 -9.91 10.39 6.76
C VAL A 90 -9.36 10.84 8.11
N CYS A 91 -8.20 11.51 8.10
CA CYS A 91 -7.54 11.94 9.33
C CYS A 91 -6.75 13.23 9.18
N GLU A 92 -6.52 13.89 10.31
CA GLU A 92 -5.59 15.00 10.46
C GLU A 92 -4.43 14.59 11.37
N ILE A 93 -3.21 14.99 11.01
CA ILE A 93 -1.98 14.62 11.70
C ILE A 93 -1.42 15.87 12.40
N PHE A 94 -1.05 15.70 13.67
CA PHE A 94 -0.47 16.75 14.50
C PHE A 94 0.89 16.33 15.04
N ILE A 95 1.84 17.27 15.07
CA ILE A 95 3.12 17.14 15.77
C ILE A 95 3.20 18.27 16.80
N ASN A 96 3.40 17.93 18.07
CA ASN A 96 3.45 18.88 19.18
C ASN A 96 2.26 19.86 19.18
N GLY A 97 1.05 19.34 18.94
CA GLY A 97 -0.20 20.10 18.89
C GLY A 97 -0.40 20.98 17.64
N ARG A 98 0.47 20.88 16.64
CA ARG A 98 0.36 21.64 15.38
C ARG A 98 0.05 20.73 14.20
N SER A 99 -0.95 21.08 13.41
CA SER A 99 -1.34 20.34 12.20
C SER A 99 -0.20 20.35 11.19
N VAL A 100 0.15 19.16 10.69
CA VAL A 100 1.21 18.95 9.67
C VAL A 100 0.65 18.45 8.35
N GLY A 101 -0.64 18.11 8.30
CA GLY A 101 -1.32 17.65 7.10
C GLY A 101 -2.52 16.76 7.39
N ASN A 102 -3.16 16.29 6.33
CA ASN A 102 -4.30 15.37 6.39
C ASN A 102 -4.14 14.24 5.36
N SER A 103 -4.89 13.16 5.56
CA SER A 103 -5.08 12.08 4.60
C SER A 103 -6.57 11.82 4.42
N GLU A 104 -6.98 11.46 3.21
CA GLU A 104 -8.36 11.11 2.85
C GLU A 104 -8.48 9.81 2.05
N ASN A 105 -7.36 9.10 1.87
CA ASN A 105 -7.29 7.89 1.05
C ASN A 105 -6.34 6.88 1.70
N MET A 106 -6.88 5.73 2.07
CA MET A 106 -6.14 4.64 2.70
C MET A 106 -5.04 4.09 1.80
N PHE A 107 -5.22 4.15 0.49
CA PHE A 107 -4.31 3.59 -0.49
C PHE A 107 -3.25 4.59 -0.96
N LEU A 108 -3.10 5.72 -0.25
CA LEU A 108 -2.10 6.73 -0.53
C LEU A 108 -1.15 6.93 0.65
N ARG A 109 0.15 6.91 0.37
CA ARG A 109 1.19 7.30 1.31
C ARG A 109 1.03 8.77 1.70
N PHE A 110 0.98 9.05 2.99
CA PHE A 110 1.12 10.40 3.52
C PHE A 110 2.60 10.72 3.73
N LYS A 111 3.05 11.89 3.25
CA LYS A 111 4.40 12.40 3.46
C LYS A 111 4.38 13.91 3.68
N ALA A 112 5.07 14.38 4.71
CA ALA A 112 5.23 15.82 5.00
C ALA A 112 6.62 16.11 5.58
N ASP A 113 7.24 17.24 5.20
CA ASP A 113 8.42 17.76 5.93
C ASP A 113 7.94 18.40 7.23
N ILE A 114 8.33 17.80 8.35
CA ILE A 114 7.87 18.15 9.69
C ILE A 114 8.96 18.79 10.56
N LYS A 115 10.16 19.04 10.02
CA LYS A 115 11.31 19.50 10.82
C LYS A 115 10.98 20.71 11.69
N GLN A 116 10.24 21.68 11.16
CA GLN A 116 9.83 22.92 11.83
C GLN A 116 8.86 22.72 13.01
N PHE A 117 8.29 21.52 13.17
CA PHE A 117 7.39 21.18 14.26
C PHE A 117 8.08 20.40 15.38
N LEU A 118 9.32 19.94 15.17
CA LEU A 118 10.08 19.11 16.10
C LEU A 118 10.96 19.94 17.04
N ALA A 119 11.25 19.37 18.22
CA ALA A 119 12.23 19.85 19.17
C ALA A 119 13.20 18.72 19.56
N VAL A 120 14.37 19.07 20.11
CA VAL A 120 15.26 18.07 20.73
C VAL A 120 14.62 17.59 22.03
N GLY A 121 14.64 16.27 22.26
CA GLY A 121 13.99 15.60 23.38
C GLY A 121 12.62 15.02 23.01
N THR A 122 11.71 15.02 23.98
CA THR A 122 10.37 14.44 23.82
C THR A 122 9.51 15.27 22.87
N ASN A 123 8.93 14.59 21.89
CA ASN A 123 7.94 15.11 20.96
C ASN A 123 6.69 14.24 21.03
N ASN A 124 5.56 14.79 20.63
CA ASN A 124 4.28 14.09 20.58
C ASN A 124 3.74 14.10 19.14
N ILE A 125 3.17 12.96 18.72
CA ILE A 125 2.39 12.81 17.49
C ILE A 125 0.96 12.41 17.85
N GLU A 126 -0.01 13.02 17.16
CA GLU A 126 -1.42 12.65 17.22
C GLU A 126 -1.96 12.48 15.80
N ILE A 127 -2.77 11.44 15.59
CA ILE A 127 -3.49 11.22 14.35
C ILE A 127 -4.97 11.06 14.69
N CYS A 128 -5.76 12.04 14.25
CA CYS A 128 -7.18 12.16 14.56
C CYS A 128 -8.02 11.70 13.37
N PHE A 129 -8.57 10.50 13.45
CA PHE A 129 -9.42 9.89 12.43
C PHE A 129 -10.89 10.25 12.61
N LYS A 130 -11.56 10.56 11.50
CA LYS A 130 -13.01 10.66 11.44
C LYS A 130 -13.65 9.28 11.40
N ALA A 131 -14.83 9.17 11.99
CA ALA A 131 -15.70 8.01 11.90
C ALA A 131 -16.02 7.70 10.43
N PRO A 132 -15.51 6.60 9.85
CA PRO A 132 -15.65 6.32 8.43
C PRO A 132 -17.11 6.22 7.99
N VAL A 133 -17.99 5.63 8.82
CA VAL A 133 -19.43 5.52 8.49
C VAL A 133 -20.08 6.90 8.40
N ASN A 134 -19.82 7.77 9.40
CA ASN A 134 -20.42 9.10 9.43
C ASN A 134 -19.89 9.98 8.28
N GLU A 135 -18.60 9.87 7.98
CA GLU A 135 -17.94 10.63 6.91
C GLU A 135 -18.39 10.16 5.51
N ALA A 136 -18.55 8.85 5.30
CA ALA A 136 -19.12 8.30 4.07
C ALA A 136 -20.55 8.82 3.83
N ASN A 137 -21.40 8.78 4.85
CA ASN A 137 -22.76 9.28 4.78
C ASN A 137 -22.80 10.80 4.51
N ARG A 138 -21.95 11.58 5.19
CA ARG A 138 -21.83 13.03 4.93
C ARG A 138 -21.47 13.33 3.48
N ARG A 139 -20.49 12.62 2.92
CA ARG A 139 -20.07 12.78 1.51
C ARG A 139 -21.18 12.36 0.54
N ALA A 140 -21.91 11.30 0.84
CA ALA A 140 -23.05 10.86 0.03
C ALA A 140 -24.18 11.91 0.01
N ASP A 141 -24.50 12.49 1.16
CA ASP A 141 -25.50 13.56 1.30
C ASP A 141 -25.07 14.82 0.52
N GLU A 142 -23.79 15.20 0.60
CA GLU A 142 -23.23 16.35 -0.13
C GLU A 142 -23.21 16.15 -1.65
N TYR A 143 -22.99 14.92 -2.10
CA TYR A 143 -23.01 14.57 -3.52
C TYR A 143 -24.43 14.67 -4.10
N GLY A 144 -25.46 14.44 -3.28
CA GLY A 144 -26.87 14.70 -3.61
C GLY A 144 -27.51 13.77 -4.65
N THR A 145 -26.74 12.84 -5.24
CA THR A 145 -27.23 11.81 -6.16
C THR A 145 -26.99 10.43 -5.57
N LYS A 146 -28.02 9.60 -5.47
CA LYS A 146 -27.88 8.23 -4.98
C LYS A 146 -27.06 7.40 -5.97
N LEU A 147 -25.94 6.86 -5.50
CA LEU A 147 -25.12 5.89 -6.24
C LEU A 147 -25.49 4.47 -5.81
N LEU A 148 -25.47 3.52 -6.75
CA LEU A 148 -25.69 2.12 -6.44
C LEU A 148 -24.52 1.56 -5.62
N ALA A 149 -24.82 1.02 -4.44
CA ALA A 149 -23.89 0.28 -3.60
C ALA A 149 -24.05 -1.23 -3.82
N PRO A 150 -23.11 -2.09 -3.35
CA PRO A 150 -23.12 -3.54 -3.61
C PRO A 150 -24.43 -4.27 -3.34
N TYR A 151 -25.16 -3.89 -2.30
CA TYR A 151 -26.47 -4.48 -1.95
C TYR A 151 -27.68 -3.63 -2.39
N GLY A 152 -27.46 -2.52 -3.08
CA GLY A 152 -28.53 -1.58 -3.43
C GLY A 152 -29.36 -1.18 -2.19
N ASP A 153 -30.66 -1.45 -2.26
CA ASP A 153 -31.64 -1.17 -1.19
C ASP A 153 -31.97 -2.38 -0.31
N VAL A 154 -31.25 -3.50 -0.46
CA VAL A 154 -31.49 -4.70 0.33
C VAL A 154 -31.05 -4.46 1.78
N PRO A 155 -31.93 -4.62 2.79
CA PRO A 155 -31.56 -4.44 4.18
C PRO A 155 -30.73 -5.64 4.66
N VAL A 156 -29.41 -5.49 4.62
CA VAL A 156 -28.45 -6.47 5.15
C VAL A 156 -28.05 -6.02 6.57
N PRO A 157 -28.30 -6.82 7.62
CA PRO A 157 -27.84 -6.49 8.97
C PRO A 157 -26.32 -6.27 9.02
N GLY A 158 -25.87 -5.26 9.77
CA GLY A 158 -24.45 -4.92 9.89
C GLY A 158 -23.88 -4.11 8.72
N TYR A 159 -24.43 -4.24 7.51
CA TYR A 159 -23.93 -3.55 6.32
C TYR A 159 -23.99 -2.03 6.45
N GLU A 160 -22.87 -1.37 6.14
CA GLU A 160 -22.74 0.09 6.19
C GLU A 160 -22.74 0.68 4.76
N PRO A 161 -23.88 1.25 4.31
CA PRO A 161 -23.98 1.79 2.96
C PRO A 161 -23.07 3.01 2.78
N ASN A 162 -22.85 3.41 1.52
CA ASN A 162 -22.08 4.59 1.14
C ASN A 162 -20.55 4.51 1.32
N SER A 163 -19.99 3.37 1.74
CA SER A 163 -18.53 3.21 1.86
C SER A 163 -17.77 3.43 0.53
N ASN A 164 -18.46 3.33 -0.62
CA ASN A 164 -17.96 3.71 -1.95
C ASN A 164 -17.65 5.22 -2.12
N PHE A 165 -18.09 6.08 -1.20
CA PHE A 165 -17.70 7.50 -1.14
C PHE A 165 -16.37 7.75 -0.42
N LEU A 166 -15.73 6.70 0.12
CA LEU A 166 -14.40 6.74 0.70
C LEU A 166 -13.43 5.87 -0.10
N ARG A 167 -12.17 6.30 -0.17
CA ARG A 167 -11.09 5.47 -0.72
C ARG A 167 -10.50 4.62 0.40
N LYS A 168 -11.23 3.55 0.73
CA LYS A 168 -10.88 2.51 1.71
C LYS A 168 -11.31 1.14 1.22
N THR A 169 -10.87 0.09 1.90
CA THR A 169 -11.30 -1.29 1.61
C THR A 169 -12.82 -1.41 1.71
N LEU A 170 -13.47 -1.73 0.59
CA LEU A 170 -14.92 -1.70 0.49
C LEU A 170 -15.57 -2.81 1.31
N CYS A 171 -15.01 -4.03 1.30
CA CYS A 171 -15.58 -5.15 2.05
C CYS A 171 -15.54 -4.97 3.58
N HIS A 172 -14.83 -3.97 4.11
CA HIS A 172 -14.92 -3.62 5.54
C HIS A 172 -16.34 -3.19 5.94
N SER A 173 -17.16 -2.74 4.99
CA SER A 173 -18.58 -2.40 5.24
C SER A 173 -19.52 -3.60 5.25
N GLY A 174 -18.98 -4.82 5.18
CA GLY A 174 -19.73 -6.05 5.04
C GLY A 174 -19.78 -6.53 3.58
N TRP A 175 -19.67 -7.85 3.41
CA TRP A 175 -19.80 -8.52 2.11
C TRP A 175 -20.50 -9.88 2.27
N ASP A 176 -20.78 -10.60 1.18
CA ASP A 176 -21.60 -11.82 1.20
C ASP A 176 -20.87 -13.01 1.86
N TRP A 177 -19.59 -12.81 2.18
CA TRP A 177 -18.71 -13.71 2.91
C TRP A 177 -18.06 -13.06 4.16
N GLY A 178 -18.29 -11.77 4.43
CA GLY A 178 -17.49 -10.99 5.38
C GLY A 178 -18.30 -10.10 6.31
N ILE A 179 -17.88 -10.06 7.57
CA ILE A 179 -18.40 -9.19 8.63
C ILE A 179 -18.16 -7.69 8.35
N ALA A 180 -19.06 -6.82 8.80
CA ALA A 180 -18.93 -5.37 8.73
C ALA A 180 -18.30 -4.81 10.01
N LEU A 181 -17.02 -4.43 9.94
CA LEU A 181 -16.31 -3.76 11.05
C LEU A 181 -16.01 -2.29 10.78
N VAL A 182 -15.86 -1.89 9.51
CA VAL A 182 -15.47 -0.53 9.09
C VAL A 182 -14.31 0.01 9.95
N VAL A 183 -13.26 -0.81 10.05
CA VAL A 183 -12.04 -0.55 10.81
C VAL A 183 -11.37 0.78 10.42
N THR A 184 -10.62 1.35 11.38
CA THR A 184 -9.85 2.59 11.29
C THR A 184 -8.49 2.37 11.96
N GLY A 185 -7.41 2.89 11.38
CA GLY A 185 -6.09 2.74 11.99
C GLY A 185 -4.90 3.09 11.10
N ILE A 186 -3.73 2.65 11.55
CA ILE A 186 -2.43 2.85 10.88
C ILE A 186 -1.92 1.46 10.50
N TYR A 187 -2.13 1.04 9.27
CA TYR A 187 -2.06 -0.38 8.88
C TYR A 187 -0.67 -0.84 8.44
N ASP A 188 0.23 0.10 8.22
CA ASP A 188 1.57 -0.18 7.72
C ASP A 188 2.59 0.78 8.39
N LYS A 189 3.83 0.77 7.91
CA LYS A 189 4.97 1.50 8.46
C LYS A 189 4.64 2.98 8.66
N ILE A 190 5.03 3.47 9.84
CA ILE A 190 5.06 4.89 10.18
C ILE A 190 6.44 5.22 10.74
N PHE A 191 7.12 6.19 10.15
CA PHE A 191 8.50 6.51 10.51
C PHE A 191 8.86 7.95 10.14
N LEU A 192 9.91 8.46 10.78
CA LEU A 192 10.57 9.70 10.38
C LEU A 192 11.82 9.38 9.58
N GLN A 193 12.08 10.15 8.54
CA GLN A 193 13.29 10.05 7.73
C GLN A 193 13.98 11.41 7.66
N SER A 194 15.20 11.48 8.20
CA SER A 194 16.04 12.68 8.16
C SER A 194 17.13 12.55 7.10
N THR A 195 17.37 13.64 6.36
CA THR A 195 18.34 13.69 5.26
C THR A 195 18.96 15.10 5.10
N ASP A 196 20.15 15.15 4.52
CA ASP A 196 20.87 16.39 4.18
C ASP A 196 20.90 16.70 2.68
N ASP A 197 20.59 15.72 1.85
CA ASP A 197 20.78 15.80 0.41
C ASP A 197 19.53 15.34 -0.32
N VAL A 198 19.26 14.04 -0.35
CA VAL A 198 18.28 13.43 -1.26
C VAL A 198 17.45 12.35 -0.59
N LEU A 199 16.31 12.04 -1.22
CA LEU A 199 15.46 10.89 -0.93
C LEU A 199 15.05 10.21 -2.23
N ILE A 200 15.20 8.89 -2.31
CA ILE A 200 14.66 8.08 -3.39
C ILE A 200 13.17 7.87 -3.10
N GLU A 201 12.30 8.41 -3.95
CA GLU A 201 10.84 8.30 -3.80
C GLU A 201 10.29 7.01 -4.42
N TYR A 202 10.74 6.73 -5.64
CA TYR A 202 10.34 5.57 -6.43
C TYR A 202 11.49 5.11 -7.30
N VAL A 203 11.56 3.81 -7.52
CA VAL A 203 12.39 3.19 -8.54
C VAL A 203 11.47 2.31 -9.37
N TYR A 204 11.52 2.44 -10.69
CA TYR A 204 10.82 1.51 -11.56
C TYR A 204 11.55 1.17 -12.83
N THR A 205 11.22 0.02 -13.42
CA THR A 205 11.97 -0.53 -14.55
C THR A 205 11.12 -0.85 -15.77
N ASP A 206 11.78 -0.76 -16.93
CA ASP A 206 11.34 -1.39 -18.17
C ASP A 206 12.38 -2.46 -18.55
N GLN A 207 11.90 -3.61 -19.04
CA GLN A 207 12.74 -4.75 -19.43
C GLN A 207 12.63 -4.99 -20.95
N CYS A 208 13.75 -4.81 -21.66
CA CYS A 208 13.81 -5.01 -23.11
C CYS A 208 14.69 -6.22 -23.44
N PHE A 209 14.10 -7.27 -24.01
CA PHE A 209 14.80 -8.51 -24.32
C PHE A 209 15.12 -8.61 -25.82
N GLU A 210 16.41 -8.66 -26.15
CA GLU A 210 16.89 -8.77 -27.54
C GLU A 210 18.18 -9.61 -27.59
N ASN A 211 18.31 -10.47 -28.60
CA ASN A 211 19.55 -11.23 -28.90
C ASN A 211 20.15 -11.97 -27.69
N GLY A 212 19.30 -12.55 -26.82
CA GLY A 212 19.75 -13.29 -25.63
C GLY A 212 20.16 -12.41 -24.43
N ALA A 213 19.94 -11.09 -24.49
CA ALA A 213 20.20 -10.17 -23.38
C ALA A 213 18.92 -9.47 -22.93
N CYS A 214 18.91 -9.02 -21.67
CA CYS A 214 17.93 -8.08 -21.13
C CYS A 214 18.60 -6.73 -20.92
N THR A 215 18.10 -5.69 -21.59
CA THR A 215 18.42 -4.30 -21.25
C THR A 215 17.38 -3.82 -20.25
N LEU A 216 17.82 -3.57 -19.01
CA LEU A 216 17.02 -3.04 -17.93
C LEU A 216 17.17 -1.52 -17.89
N ILE A 217 16.10 -0.80 -18.21
CA ILE A 217 16.03 0.65 -18.08
C ILE A 217 15.44 0.95 -16.71
N THR A 218 16.18 1.68 -15.89
CA THR A 218 15.74 2.08 -14.54
C THR A 218 15.43 3.57 -14.50
N TYR A 219 14.27 3.92 -13.97
CA TYR A 219 13.87 5.28 -13.65
C TYR A 219 13.89 5.43 -12.13
N THR A 220 14.65 6.39 -11.64
CA THR A 220 14.72 6.71 -10.21
C THR A 220 14.19 8.12 -9.99
N GLU A 221 13.08 8.22 -9.26
CA GLU A 221 12.53 9.50 -8.82
C GLU A 221 13.19 9.89 -7.50
N VAL A 222 13.83 11.06 -7.46
CA VAL A 222 14.64 11.54 -6.34
C VAL A 222 14.19 12.93 -5.92
N LEU A 223 13.81 13.09 -4.66
CA LEU A 223 13.60 14.39 -4.03
C LEU A 223 14.92 14.93 -3.50
N ALA A 224 15.44 16.01 -4.08
CA ALA A 224 16.61 16.71 -3.56
C ALA A 224 16.18 17.89 -2.67
N THR A 225 16.80 18.00 -1.49
CA THR A 225 16.54 19.08 -0.52
C THR A 225 17.15 20.42 -0.95
N THR A 226 18.17 20.39 -1.80
CA THR A 226 18.82 21.55 -2.39
C THR A 226 19.43 21.15 -3.74
N ASP A 227 19.74 22.13 -4.59
CA ASP A 227 20.64 21.89 -5.74
C ASP A 227 21.93 21.21 -5.27
N CYS A 228 22.32 20.11 -5.91
CA CYS A 228 23.54 19.38 -5.57
C CYS A 228 24.05 18.51 -6.71
N ASP A 229 25.38 18.31 -6.75
CA ASP A 229 26.01 17.31 -7.60
C ASP A 229 26.28 16.05 -6.78
N THR A 230 25.96 14.88 -7.33
CA THR A 230 26.12 13.60 -6.65
C THR A 230 26.36 12.45 -7.62
N GLU A 231 26.63 11.26 -7.08
CA GLU A 231 26.69 10.01 -7.83
C GLU A 231 25.38 9.23 -7.70
N HIS A 232 24.95 8.65 -8.81
CA HIS A 232 23.83 7.74 -8.89
C HIS A 232 24.32 6.40 -9.44
N THR A 233 24.11 5.32 -8.68
CA THR A 233 24.50 3.97 -9.04
C THR A 233 23.31 3.03 -8.99
N VAL A 234 23.10 2.27 -10.05
CA VAL A 234 22.17 1.14 -10.09
C VAL A 234 22.99 -0.12 -10.28
N SER A 235 22.70 -1.17 -9.52
CA SER A 235 23.32 -2.49 -9.66
C SER A 235 22.26 -3.58 -9.61
N VAL A 236 22.44 -4.60 -10.46
CA VAL A 236 21.57 -5.78 -10.55
C VAL A 236 22.45 -7.01 -10.74
N GLY A 237 22.49 -7.90 -9.74
CA GLY A 237 23.49 -8.97 -9.69
C GLY A 237 24.91 -8.41 -9.80
N ASP A 238 25.68 -8.89 -10.77
CA ASP A 238 27.07 -8.48 -11.00
C ASP A 238 27.22 -7.27 -11.94
N VAL A 239 26.12 -6.72 -12.46
CA VAL A 239 26.15 -5.58 -13.40
C VAL A 239 25.84 -4.29 -12.64
N ALA A 240 26.61 -3.24 -12.89
CA ALA A 240 26.36 -1.92 -12.32
C ALA A 240 26.54 -0.80 -13.35
N CYS A 241 25.78 0.27 -13.18
CA CYS A 241 25.88 1.52 -13.93
C CYS A 241 25.99 2.67 -12.93
N THR A 242 27.04 3.48 -13.04
CA THR A 242 27.28 4.67 -12.21
C THR A 242 27.37 5.90 -13.08
N GLN A 243 26.68 6.97 -12.69
CA GLN A 243 26.70 8.26 -13.36
C GLN A 243 26.81 9.41 -12.35
N LYS A 244 27.51 10.47 -12.75
CA LYS A 244 27.52 11.76 -12.03
C LYS A 244 26.32 12.58 -12.51
N VAL A 245 25.54 13.09 -11.58
CA VAL A 245 24.29 13.80 -11.85
C VAL A 245 24.25 15.12 -11.09
N SER A 246 23.64 16.14 -11.71
CA SER A 246 23.35 17.43 -11.08
C SER A 246 21.85 17.51 -10.83
N LEU A 247 21.45 17.50 -9.57
CA LEU A 247 20.05 17.55 -9.13
C LEU A 247 19.64 18.99 -8.85
N LYS A 248 18.38 19.29 -9.15
CA LYS A 248 17.71 20.53 -8.73
C LYS A 248 16.90 20.29 -7.47
N GLU A 249 16.79 21.30 -6.61
CA GLU A 249 15.87 21.26 -5.48
C GLU A 249 14.47 20.84 -5.95
N GLY A 250 13.85 19.90 -5.21
CA GLY A 250 12.60 19.26 -5.60
C GLY A 250 12.79 17.92 -6.30
N MET A 251 11.77 17.50 -7.05
CA MET A 251 11.74 16.19 -7.70
C MET A 251 12.59 16.15 -8.98
N ASN A 252 13.40 15.10 -9.10
CA ASN A 252 14.23 14.80 -10.25
C ASN A 252 13.92 13.36 -10.72
N THR A 253 14.12 13.09 -12.01
CA THR A 253 14.03 11.73 -12.57
C THR A 253 15.35 11.39 -13.24
N LEU A 254 15.99 10.33 -12.76
CA LEU A 254 17.25 9.80 -13.29
C LEU A 254 16.98 8.54 -14.08
N ILE A 255 17.63 8.40 -15.24
CA ILE A 255 17.51 7.22 -16.09
C ILE A 255 18.87 6.52 -16.14
N SER A 256 18.88 5.21 -15.93
CA SER A 256 20.05 4.34 -16.05
C SER A 256 19.73 3.14 -16.93
N SER A 257 20.72 2.60 -17.63
CA SER A 257 20.56 1.43 -18.49
C SER A 257 21.62 0.38 -18.16
N LEU A 258 21.17 -0.84 -17.90
CA LEU A 258 22.03 -1.98 -17.58
C LEU A 258 21.75 -3.10 -18.57
N LYS A 259 22.80 -3.65 -19.18
CA LYS A 259 22.69 -4.82 -20.06
C LYS A 259 23.09 -6.07 -19.29
N ILE A 260 22.18 -7.04 -19.22
CA ILE A 260 22.39 -8.34 -18.58
C ILE A 260 22.39 -9.38 -19.69
N ASP A 261 23.56 -9.93 -20.02
CA ASP A 261 23.72 -10.95 -21.04
C ASP A 261 23.33 -12.33 -20.49
N ASN A 262 22.56 -13.10 -21.28
CA ASN A 262 22.06 -14.43 -20.91
C ASN A 262 21.43 -14.48 -19.51
N PRO A 263 20.40 -13.64 -19.23
CA PRO A 263 19.82 -13.55 -17.89
C PRO A 263 19.12 -14.86 -17.49
N ASN A 264 19.21 -15.21 -16.20
CA ASN A 264 18.30 -16.18 -15.60
C ASN A 264 16.90 -15.54 -15.54
N LEU A 265 15.92 -16.18 -16.15
CA LEU A 265 14.55 -15.66 -16.20
C LEU A 265 13.75 -16.09 -14.97
N TRP A 266 12.83 -15.23 -14.56
CA TRP A 266 11.77 -15.60 -13.61
C TRP A 266 10.63 -16.30 -14.35
N TRP A 267 10.13 -17.39 -13.76
CA TRP A 267 9.01 -18.17 -14.30
C TRP A 267 7.89 -18.35 -13.27
N PRO A 268 6.62 -18.42 -13.71
CA PRO A 268 5.53 -18.82 -12.83
C PRO A 268 5.62 -20.31 -12.45
N SER A 269 4.94 -20.66 -11.37
CA SER A 269 4.91 -22.01 -10.80
C SER A 269 4.49 -23.04 -11.85
N GLY A 270 5.29 -24.11 -11.96
CA GLY A 270 5.11 -25.18 -12.94
C GLY A 270 5.74 -24.94 -14.32
N TYR A 271 6.37 -23.78 -14.56
CA TYR A 271 6.98 -23.44 -15.86
C TYR A 271 8.50 -23.20 -15.81
N GLY A 272 9.09 -23.13 -14.62
CA GLY A 272 10.53 -22.95 -14.43
C GLY A 272 10.87 -22.45 -13.04
N GLU A 273 12.12 -21.99 -12.86
CA GLU A 273 12.62 -21.42 -11.61
C GLU A 273 12.20 -19.95 -11.44
N GLN A 274 11.95 -19.53 -10.20
CA GLN A 274 11.58 -18.16 -9.83
C GLN A 274 12.83 -17.31 -9.57
N TYR A 275 13.70 -17.14 -10.57
CA TYR A 275 14.97 -16.42 -10.36
C TYR A 275 14.74 -14.93 -10.05
N LEU A 276 15.26 -14.46 -8.93
CA LEU A 276 15.18 -13.06 -8.48
C LEU A 276 16.60 -12.51 -8.29
N TYR A 277 16.93 -11.43 -8.99
CA TYR A 277 18.18 -10.70 -8.81
C TYR A 277 18.05 -9.72 -7.65
N GLU A 278 19.12 -9.55 -6.88
CA GLU A 278 19.27 -8.41 -5.98
C GLU A 278 19.52 -7.15 -6.82
N MET A 279 18.70 -6.13 -6.61
CA MET A 279 18.81 -4.80 -7.20
C MET A 279 19.06 -3.76 -6.12
N LYS A 280 20.12 -2.97 -6.29
CA LYS A 280 20.46 -1.88 -5.40
C LYS A 280 20.57 -0.57 -6.18
N VAL A 281 19.86 0.45 -5.71
CA VAL A 281 19.90 1.81 -6.25
C VAL A 281 20.40 2.74 -5.16
N GLN A 282 21.45 3.49 -5.45
CA GLN A 282 22.04 4.47 -4.55
C GLN A 282 22.10 5.82 -5.24
N THR A 283 21.61 6.87 -4.58
CA THR A 283 21.77 8.26 -5.04
C THR A 283 22.22 9.09 -3.85
N GLY A 284 23.41 9.70 -3.95
CA GLY A 284 23.99 10.42 -2.81
C GLY A 284 23.98 9.60 -1.53
N SER A 285 23.33 10.12 -0.49
CA SER A 285 23.27 9.46 0.82
C SER A 285 22.07 8.54 1.04
N ASP A 286 21.23 8.35 0.02
CA ASP A 286 20.08 7.44 0.05
C ASP A 286 20.33 6.17 -0.80
N GLU A 287 19.77 5.07 -0.33
CA GLU A 287 19.84 3.73 -0.93
C GLU A 287 18.51 2.99 -0.80
N LEU A 288 18.15 2.28 -1.85
CA LEU A 288 17.04 1.33 -1.92
C LEU A 288 17.57 -0.03 -2.39
N ASN A 289 17.18 -1.09 -1.68
CA ASN A 289 17.44 -2.48 -2.05
C ASN A 289 16.11 -3.18 -2.31
N ARG A 290 16.04 -4.01 -3.35
CA ARG A 290 14.88 -4.84 -3.67
C ARG A 290 15.28 -6.02 -4.54
N LYS A 291 14.38 -6.99 -4.65
CA LYS A 291 14.51 -8.09 -5.62
C LYS A 291 13.82 -7.73 -6.94
N ILE A 292 14.32 -8.27 -8.05
CA ILE A 292 13.71 -8.11 -9.37
C ILE A 292 13.76 -9.43 -10.16
N GLY A 293 12.62 -9.83 -10.71
CA GLY A 293 12.53 -10.96 -11.65
C GLY A 293 12.56 -10.47 -13.09
N LEU A 294 13.44 -11.05 -13.91
CA LEU A 294 13.53 -10.73 -15.33
C LEU A 294 12.61 -11.66 -16.13
N ARG A 295 11.62 -11.10 -16.82
CA ARG A 295 10.67 -11.88 -17.61
C ARG A 295 10.08 -11.06 -18.75
N LYS A 296 9.75 -11.73 -19.86
CA LYS A 296 8.78 -11.19 -20.83
C LYS A 296 7.38 -11.55 -20.36
N LEU A 297 6.47 -10.61 -20.44
CA LEU A 297 5.06 -10.83 -20.13
C LEU A 297 4.22 -10.14 -21.20
N GLN A 298 3.28 -10.87 -21.79
CA GLN A 298 2.37 -10.37 -22.79
C GLN A 298 0.96 -10.90 -22.55
N LEU A 299 -0.05 -10.05 -22.74
CA LEU A 299 -1.43 -10.49 -22.88
C LEU A 299 -1.74 -10.57 -24.38
N LYS A 300 -1.98 -11.79 -24.88
CA LYS A 300 -2.47 -12.00 -26.23
C LYS A 300 -3.97 -11.73 -26.27
N TYR A 301 -4.37 -10.78 -27.10
CA TYR A 301 -5.75 -10.26 -27.18
C TYR A 301 -6.22 -10.02 -28.62
N ALA A 302 -5.84 -10.93 -29.53
CA ALA A 302 -6.20 -10.89 -30.95
C ALA A 302 -7.53 -11.61 -31.22
N GLU A 303 -8.23 -11.24 -32.29
CA GLU A 303 -9.44 -11.92 -32.74
C GLU A 303 -9.11 -13.31 -33.33
N ASP A 304 -9.98 -14.27 -33.09
CA ASP A 304 -9.87 -15.64 -33.59
C ASP A 304 -11.24 -16.20 -34.06
N GLU A 305 -11.29 -17.48 -34.43
CA GLU A 305 -12.51 -18.10 -34.96
C GLU A 305 -13.68 -18.16 -33.97
N ILE A 306 -13.44 -18.01 -32.66
CA ILE A 306 -14.47 -18.12 -31.61
C ILE A 306 -14.68 -16.80 -30.84
N GLY A 307 -13.96 -15.74 -31.20
CA GLY A 307 -14.12 -14.40 -30.66
C GLY A 307 -12.78 -13.69 -30.54
N ARG A 308 -12.24 -13.70 -29.33
CA ARG A 308 -10.98 -13.01 -29.00
C ARG A 308 -10.21 -13.79 -27.96
N GLU A 309 -8.93 -14.01 -28.24
CA GLU A 309 -8.00 -14.63 -27.31
C GLU A 309 -7.87 -13.76 -26.05
N PHE A 310 -7.65 -14.40 -24.89
CA PHE A 310 -7.24 -13.73 -23.65
C PHE A 310 -6.24 -14.64 -22.94
N THR A 311 -5.01 -14.67 -23.44
CA THR A 311 -3.97 -15.60 -22.98
C THR A 311 -2.76 -14.85 -22.45
N PHE A 312 -2.32 -15.17 -21.24
CA PHE A 312 -1.04 -14.70 -20.73
C PHE A 312 0.10 -15.52 -21.35
N SER A 313 1.11 -14.84 -21.86
CA SER A 313 2.35 -15.44 -22.35
C SER A 313 3.52 -14.94 -21.51
N VAL A 314 4.26 -15.85 -20.88
CA VAL A 314 5.45 -15.53 -20.08
C VAL A 314 6.66 -16.17 -20.74
N ASN A 315 7.68 -15.36 -21.02
CA ASN A 315 8.90 -15.79 -21.71
C ASN A 315 8.60 -16.58 -23.00
N ASP A 316 7.64 -16.06 -23.77
CA ASP A 316 7.17 -16.60 -25.06
C ASP A 316 6.44 -17.97 -24.96
N ILE A 317 6.04 -18.39 -23.74
CA ILE A 317 5.23 -19.59 -23.48
C ILE A 317 3.84 -19.22 -22.95
N ASP A 318 2.81 -19.83 -23.52
CA ASP A 318 1.43 -19.60 -23.10
C ASP A 318 1.13 -20.27 -21.75
N ILE A 319 0.57 -19.48 -20.84
CA ILE A 319 0.29 -19.87 -19.47
C ILE A 319 -1.19 -20.14 -19.32
N TYR A 320 -1.53 -21.39 -19.03
CA TYR A 320 -2.87 -21.72 -18.58
C TYR A 320 -3.00 -21.32 -17.11
N CYS A 321 -3.77 -20.27 -16.85
CA CYS A 321 -3.93 -19.68 -15.53
C CYS A 321 -4.85 -20.56 -14.66
N LYS A 322 -4.28 -21.17 -13.62
CA LYS A 322 -4.95 -21.99 -12.61
C LYS A 322 -4.88 -21.23 -11.30
N GLY A 323 -6.01 -20.92 -10.69
CA GLY A 323 -6.00 -19.97 -9.59
C GLY A 323 -7.32 -19.80 -8.88
N ALA A 324 -7.33 -18.77 -8.04
CA ALA A 324 -8.47 -18.33 -7.27
C ALA A 324 -8.49 -16.80 -7.18
N ASN A 325 -9.59 -16.26 -6.65
CA ASN A 325 -9.66 -14.86 -6.25
C ASN A 325 -9.15 -14.75 -4.80
N TRP A 326 -8.31 -13.75 -4.56
CA TRP A 326 -7.80 -13.36 -3.27
C TRP A 326 -8.60 -12.17 -2.73
N ILE A 327 -8.97 -12.26 -1.46
CA ILE A 327 -9.64 -11.22 -0.66
C ILE A 327 -8.79 -10.96 0.59
N PRO A 328 -8.98 -9.84 1.32
CA PRO A 328 -8.22 -9.57 2.54
C PRO A 328 -8.26 -10.76 3.50
N ALA A 329 -7.09 -11.14 4.03
CA ALA A 329 -6.94 -12.38 4.79
C ALA A 329 -7.69 -12.37 6.14
N ASP A 330 -8.03 -11.19 6.66
CA ASP A 330 -8.77 -11.01 7.91
C ASP A 330 -9.47 -9.64 7.92
N ALA A 331 -10.66 -9.52 8.54
CA ALA A 331 -11.36 -8.25 8.68
C ALA A 331 -10.73 -7.30 9.72
N MET A 332 -9.84 -7.82 10.58
CA MET A 332 -8.97 -7.06 11.46
C MET A 332 -7.54 -7.03 10.88
N PRO A 333 -7.13 -5.95 10.20
CA PRO A 333 -5.81 -5.81 9.56
C PRO A 333 -4.60 -6.24 10.39
N SER A 334 -4.63 -6.07 11.71
CA SER A 334 -3.52 -6.48 12.60
C SER A 334 -3.25 -7.99 12.60
N ARG A 335 -4.23 -8.82 12.18
CA ARG A 335 -4.12 -10.27 12.08
C ARG A 335 -3.54 -10.74 10.74
N GLN A 336 -3.34 -9.84 9.78
CA GLN A 336 -2.73 -10.14 8.48
C GLN A 336 -1.20 -10.14 8.61
N THR A 337 -0.65 -11.10 9.35
CA THR A 337 0.79 -11.16 9.61
C THR A 337 1.55 -11.79 8.43
N PRO A 338 2.88 -11.56 8.31
CA PRO A 338 3.70 -12.23 7.30
C PRO A 338 3.54 -13.75 7.26
N GLU A 339 3.36 -14.39 8.43
CA GLU A 339 3.16 -15.83 8.54
C GLU A 339 1.81 -16.27 7.97
N VAL A 340 0.76 -15.46 8.13
CA VAL A 340 -0.55 -15.72 7.52
C VAL A 340 -0.47 -15.60 6.01
N TYR A 341 0.19 -14.56 5.49
CA TYR A 341 0.43 -14.40 4.06
C TYR A 341 1.23 -15.58 3.49
N GLU A 342 2.33 -15.96 4.13
CA GLU A 342 3.16 -17.08 3.68
C GLU A 342 2.36 -18.38 3.66
N ASN A 343 1.61 -18.69 4.72
CA ASN A 343 0.80 -19.89 4.77
C ASN A 343 -0.23 -19.95 3.63
N LEU A 344 -0.95 -18.86 3.38
CA LEU A 344 -1.98 -18.81 2.34
C LEU A 344 -1.41 -18.84 0.92
N ILE A 345 -0.33 -18.11 0.64
CA ILE A 345 0.31 -18.07 -0.69
C ILE A 345 1.00 -19.40 -0.98
N LYS A 346 1.70 -19.97 0.01
CA LYS A 346 2.28 -21.30 -0.10
C LYS A 346 1.19 -22.35 -0.34
N SER A 347 0.03 -22.25 0.32
CA SER A 347 -1.10 -23.15 0.09
C SER A 347 -1.62 -23.08 -1.36
N ALA A 348 -1.66 -21.88 -1.96
CA ALA A 348 -2.00 -21.74 -3.38
C ALA A 348 -0.97 -22.43 -4.29
N ALA A 349 0.32 -22.26 -4.01
CA ALA A 349 1.41 -22.94 -4.74
C ALA A 349 1.34 -24.47 -4.59
N ASP A 350 1.16 -24.98 -3.37
CA ASP A 350 1.00 -26.41 -3.07
C ASP A 350 -0.24 -27.00 -3.77
N ALA A 351 -1.29 -26.19 -3.98
CA ALA A 351 -2.47 -26.53 -4.76
C ALA A 351 -2.26 -26.46 -6.28
N ASN A 352 -1.02 -26.27 -6.75
CA ASN A 352 -0.63 -26.13 -8.15
C ASN A 352 -1.29 -24.94 -8.87
N MET A 353 -1.66 -23.90 -8.11
CA MET A 353 -2.06 -22.61 -8.69
C MET A 353 -0.83 -21.87 -9.21
N ASN A 354 -1.02 -21.05 -10.22
CA ASN A 354 0.00 -20.18 -10.80
C ASN A 354 -0.49 -18.74 -10.98
N MET A 355 -1.73 -18.43 -10.55
CA MET A 355 -2.26 -17.07 -10.54
C MET A 355 -3.23 -16.86 -9.38
N LEU A 356 -3.19 -15.66 -8.79
CA LEU A 356 -4.21 -15.14 -7.88
C LEU A 356 -4.73 -13.81 -8.42
N ARG A 357 -6.05 -13.61 -8.37
CA ARG A 357 -6.66 -12.30 -8.64
C ARG A 357 -6.93 -11.58 -7.32
N ILE A 358 -6.23 -10.49 -7.05
CA ILE A 358 -6.58 -9.59 -5.94
C ILE A 358 -7.85 -8.84 -6.35
N TRP A 359 -8.95 -9.16 -5.67
CA TRP A 359 -10.27 -8.62 -5.99
C TRP A 359 -10.46 -7.17 -5.51
N GLY A 360 -11.06 -6.33 -6.37
CA GLY A 360 -11.13 -4.88 -6.20
C GLY A 360 -11.98 -4.33 -5.04
N GLY A 361 -12.77 -5.14 -4.32
CA GLY A 361 -13.41 -4.63 -3.09
C GLY A 361 -12.56 -4.86 -1.83
N GLY A 362 -11.38 -5.47 -1.99
CA GLY A 362 -10.39 -5.67 -0.96
C GLY A 362 -9.42 -4.48 -0.82
N GLN A 363 -8.13 -4.79 -0.82
CA GLN A 363 -7.06 -3.80 -0.70
C GLN A 363 -5.90 -4.13 -1.64
N TYR A 364 -5.07 -3.13 -1.96
CA TYR A 364 -3.71 -3.43 -2.41
C TYR A 364 -2.98 -4.06 -1.23
N GLU A 365 -2.38 -5.22 -1.42
CA GLU A 365 -1.78 -5.95 -0.31
C GLU A 365 -0.48 -5.30 0.18
N LEU A 366 0.01 -5.76 1.33
CA LEU A 366 1.33 -5.39 1.84
C LEU A 366 2.42 -5.91 0.90
N ASP A 367 3.59 -5.28 0.92
CA ASP A 367 4.74 -5.68 0.07
C ASP A 367 5.08 -7.18 0.21
N VAL A 368 4.99 -7.72 1.44
CA VAL A 368 5.24 -9.15 1.71
C VAL A 368 4.37 -10.09 0.88
N PHE A 369 3.13 -9.72 0.54
CA PHE A 369 2.28 -10.53 -0.34
C PHE A 369 2.93 -10.70 -1.71
N TYR A 370 3.35 -9.59 -2.33
CA TYR A 370 3.94 -9.62 -3.67
C TYR A 370 5.32 -10.26 -3.67
N GLU A 371 6.12 -10.03 -2.62
CA GLU A 371 7.40 -10.70 -2.41
C GLU A 371 7.25 -12.23 -2.32
N LEU A 372 6.21 -12.71 -1.64
CA LEU A 372 5.91 -14.15 -1.55
C LEU A 372 5.37 -14.68 -2.88
N CYS A 373 4.51 -13.94 -3.58
CA CYS A 373 4.08 -14.31 -4.93
C CYS A 373 5.24 -14.39 -5.93
N ASP A 374 6.21 -13.48 -5.85
CA ASP A 374 7.47 -13.54 -6.61
C ASP A 374 8.24 -14.83 -6.29
N GLN A 375 8.38 -15.16 -5.01
CA GLN A 375 9.14 -16.33 -4.55
C GLN A 375 8.47 -17.65 -4.93
N TYR A 376 7.14 -17.75 -4.81
CA TYR A 376 6.38 -18.96 -5.08
C TYR A 376 5.91 -19.08 -6.54
N GLY A 377 6.21 -18.09 -7.39
CA GLY A 377 5.86 -18.14 -8.81
C GLY A 377 4.37 -17.95 -9.08
N ILE A 378 3.66 -17.21 -8.23
CA ILE A 378 2.22 -16.99 -8.36
C ILE A 378 1.99 -15.67 -9.08
N LEU A 379 1.49 -15.69 -10.31
CA LEU A 379 1.11 -14.48 -11.03
C LEU A 379 0.00 -13.72 -10.29
N VAL A 380 -0.01 -12.41 -10.40
CA VAL A 380 -1.01 -11.54 -9.76
C VAL A 380 -1.78 -10.78 -10.83
N TRP A 381 -3.08 -11.05 -10.89
CA TRP A 381 -4.05 -10.14 -11.49
C TRP A 381 -4.45 -9.12 -10.43
N GLN A 382 -4.09 -7.86 -10.62
CA GLN A 382 -4.34 -6.78 -9.68
C GLN A 382 -5.52 -5.94 -10.14
N ASP A 383 -6.66 -6.03 -9.47
CA ASP A 383 -7.69 -5.02 -9.63
C ASP A 383 -7.23 -3.69 -8.97
N PHE A 384 -7.66 -2.55 -9.48
CA PHE A 384 -7.75 -1.33 -8.66
C PHE A 384 -8.89 -1.50 -7.65
N MET A 385 -8.84 -0.80 -6.52
CA MET A 385 -9.76 -1.05 -5.41
C MET A 385 -11.16 -0.45 -5.62
N PHE A 386 -11.86 -0.97 -6.63
CA PHE A 386 -13.25 -0.71 -6.96
C PHE A 386 -14.00 -2.04 -7.18
N ALA A 387 -15.16 -2.21 -6.57
CA ALA A 387 -16.02 -3.37 -6.84
C ALA A 387 -17.51 -3.08 -6.65
N CYS A 388 -18.34 -3.69 -7.50
CA CYS A 388 -19.81 -3.82 -7.42
C CYS A 388 -20.59 -2.57 -6.99
N ALA A 389 -20.05 -1.37 -7.23
CA ALA A 389 -20.65 -0.11 -6.83
C ALA A 389 -20.44 0.94 -7.92
N GLU A 390 -21.34 1.91 -7.97
CA GLU A 390 -21.09 3.18 -8.65
C GLU A 390 -20.22 4.07 -7.75
N TYR A 391 -19.34 4.85 -8.36
CA TYR A 391 -18.44 5.76 -7.65
C TYR A 391 -18.69 7.22 -8.09
N PRO A 392 -18.29 8.23 -7.31
CA PRO A 392 -18.42 9.66 -7.63
C PRO A 392 -17.61 10.15 -8.86
N ALA A 393 -17.78 9.51 -10.02
CA ALA A 393 -16.94 9.71 -11.21
C ALA A 393 -17.18 11.04 -11.93
N ASN A 394 -18.21 11.81 -11.57
CA ASN A 394 -18.42 13.18 -12.08
C ASN A 394 -17.71 14.25 -11.21
N ASP A 395 -17.20 13.89 -10.02
CA ASP A 395 -16.46 14.78 -9.14
C ASP A 395 -14.97 14.78 -9.53
N ARG A 396 -14.49 15.94 -9.99
CA ARG A 396 -13.09 16.12 -10.39
C ARG A 396 -12.10 15.96 -9.24
N LYS A 397 -12.48 16.32 -8.01
CA LYS A 397 -11.61 16.13 -6.82
C LYS A 397 -11.48 14.64 -6.50
N TRP A 398 -12.58 13.90 -6.59
CA TRP A 398 -12.58 12.45 -6.44
C TRP A 398 -11.70 11.76 -7.49
N LEU A 399 -11.85 12.12 -8.77
CA LEU A 399 -11.01 11.57 -9.85
C LEU A 399 -9.52 11.89 -9.66
N ASP A 400 -9.18 13.09 -9.17
CA ASP A 400 -7.78 13.43 -8.86
C ASP A 400 -7.21 12.59 -7.71
N LEU A 401 -8.03 12.32 -6.69
CA LEU A 401 -7.67 11.43 -5.57
C LEU A 401 -7.42 9.99 -6.06
N VAL A 402 -8.28 9.46 -6.92
CA VAL A 402 -8.13 8.14 -7.54
C VAL A 402 -6.92 8.07 -8.46
N ARG A 403 -6.66 9.13 -9.25
CA ARG A 403 -5.48 9.19 -10.12
C ARG A 403 -4.18 9.12 -9.30
N LYS A 404 -4.09 9.90 -8.23
CA LYS A 404 -2.93 9.88 -7.32
C LYS A 404 -2.73 8.50 -6.70
N GLU A 405 -3.82 7.86 -6.26
CA GLU A 405 -3.80 6.48 -5.77
C GLU A 405 -3.23 5.52 -6.80
N ALA A 406 -3.76 5.54 -8.01
CA ALA A 406 -3.31 4.67 -9.08
C ALA A 406 -1.83 4.92 -9.42
N GLU A 407 -1.39 6.17 -9.51
CA GLU A 407 0.02 6.53 -9.75
C GLU A 407 0.93 5.98 -8.65
N HIS A 408 0.56 6.13 -7.38
CA HIS A 408 1.32 5.62 -6.25
C HIS A 408 1.40 4.08 -6.26
N GLN A 409 0.24 3.41 -6.38
CA GLN A 409 0.18 1.95 -6.31
C GLN A 409 0.86 1.29 -7.51
N VAL A 410 0.70 1.83 -8.72
CA VAL A 410 1.41 1.32 -9.90
C VAL A 410 2.91 1.49 -9.72
N LYS A 411 3.39 2.67 -9.28
CA LYS A 411 4.84 2.86 -9.02
C LYS A 411 5.38 1.94 -7.92
N ARG A 412 4.59 1.66 -6.88
CA ARG A 412 4.96 0.75 -5.79
C ARG A 412 5.04 -0.70 -6.25
N LEU A 413 4.10 -1.15 -7.08
CA LEU A 413 3.89 -2.57 -7.36
C LEU A 413 4.46 -3.06 -8.70
N ARG A 414 4.71 -2.17 -9.68
CA ARG A 414 4.99 -2.57 -11.07
C ARG A 414 6.21 -3.45 -11.31
N ASP A 415 7.19 -3.47 -10.39
CA ASP A 415 8.42 -4.26 -10.57
C ASP A 415 8.39 -5.64 -9.91
N TYR A 416 7.36 -5.97 -9.15
CA TYR A 416 7.20 -7.34 -8.66
C TYR A 416 7.09 -8.30 -9.85
N ALA A 417 7.81 -9.41 -9.77
CA ALA A 417 7.86 -10.43 -10.80
C ALA A 417 6.51 -11.12 -11.04
N CYS A 418 5.66 -11.15 -10.03
CA CYS A 418 4.36 -11.77 -10.07
C CYS A 418 3.33 -10.94 -10.84
N LEU A 419 3.45 -9.61 -10.83
CA LEU A 419 2.40 -8.73 -11.33
C LEU A 419 2.18 -8.94 -12.83
N ALA A 420 0.97 -9.34 -13.20
CA ALA A 420 0.63 -9.83 -14.53
C ALA A 420 -0.36 -8.94 -15.28
N LEU A 421 -1.31 -8.34 -14.56
CA LEU A 421 -2.35 -7.51 -15.14
C LEU A 421 -2.80 -6.46 -14.13
N TRP A 422 -3.12 -5.26 -14.64
CA TRP A 422 -3.93 -4.28 -13.92
C TRP A 422 -5.35 -4.29 -14.49
N CYS A 423 -6.34 -4.41 -13.63
CA CYS A 423 -7.77 -4.39 -13.97
C CYS A 423 -8.45 -3.21 -13.29
N GLY A 424 -9.31 -2.50 -14.02
CA GLY A 424 -9.93 -1.23 -13.60
C GLY A 424 -11.00 -1.36 -12.53
#